data_AF-A0A843UV81-F1
#
_entry.id   AF-A0A843UV81-F1
#
_cell.length_a   1.000
_cell.length_b   1.000
_cell.length_c   1.000
_cell.angle_alpha   90.00
_cell.angle_beta   90.00
_cell.angle_gamma   90.00
#
_symmetry.space_group_name_H-M   'P 1'
#
loop_
_entity.id
_entity.type
_entity.pdbx_description
1 polymer ?
#
loop_
_entity_poly.entity_id
_entity_poly.type
_entity_poly.pdbx_seq_one_letter_code
_entity_poly.pdbx_strand_id
1 'polypeptide(L)'
;MSSTFMGNSTSIQEMFKRVSEQFTVMFRRKAFLHWYTGEGMDEMEFTEAESNMNDLVAEYQQYQDAVADEEDDYVGEADEN
;
A
#
# COMPACT_ATOMS: atom_id res chain seq x y z
N MET A 1 32.78 7.21 5.85
CA MET A 1 31.64 8.14 5.93
C MET A 1 30.44 7.39 5.37
N SER A 2 29.35 7.28 6.12
CA SER A 2 28.11 6.65 5.66
C SER A 2 27.01 7.69 5.56
N SER A 3 26.08 7.49 4.64
CA SER A 3 24.89 8.34 4.47
C SER A 3 23.67 7.45 4.38
N THR A 4 22.54 7.92 4.91
CA THR A 4 21.25 7.24 4.87
C THR A 4 20.27 8.12 4.12
N PHE A 5 19.56 7.56 3.14
CA PHE A 5 18.51 8.24 2.38
C PHE A 5 17.14 7.80 2.87
N MET A 6 16.26 8.76 3.09
CA MET A 6 14.84 8.53 3.35
C MET A 6 14.06 9.22 2.23
N GLY A 7 13.36 8.43 1.42
CA GLY A 7 12.54 8.94 0.32
C GLY A 7 11.11 8.45 0.45
N ASN A 8 10.16 9.37 0.36
CA ASN A 8 8.76 9.06 0.14
C ASN A 8 8.47 9.23 -1.35
N SER A 9 8.41 8.12 -2.09
CA SER A 9 8.24 8.11 -3.54
C SER A 9 7.08 7.20 -3.92
N THR A 10 6.24 7.65 -4.86
CA THR A 10 5.10 6.89 -5.39
C THR A 10 5.52 5.57 -6.03
N SER A 11 6.79 5.42 -6.45
CA SER A 11 7.33 4.17 -7.00
C SER A 11 7.25 2.98 -6.03
N ILE A 12 7.07 3.22 -4.73
CA ILE A 12 6.85 2.15 -3.74
C ILE A 12 5.62 1.29 -4.08
N GLN A 13 4.65 1.83 -4.81
CA GLN A 13 3.47 1.10 -5.27
C GLN A 13 3.81 -0.17 -6.06
N GLU A 14 4.93 -0.21 -6.78
CA GLU A 14 5.36 -1.38 -7.55
C GLU A 14 5.68 -2.57 -6.63
N MET A 15 6.25 -2.29 -5.46
CA MET A 15 6.54 -3.31 -4.45
C MET A 15 5.24 -3.89 -3.87
N PHE A 16 4.24 -3.03 -3.61
CA PHE A 16 2.93 -3.46 -3.17
C PHE A 16 2.17 -4.26 -4.23
N LYS A 17 2.20 -3.83 -5.50
CA LYS A 17 1.65 -4.60 -6.65
C LYS A 17 2.24 -6.01 -6.71
N ARG A 18 3.57 -6.13 -6.60
CA ARG A 18 4.25 -7.43 -6.62
C ARG A 18 3.81 -8.35 -5.47
N VAL A 19 3.65 -7.82 -4.26
CA VAL A 19 3.16 -8.61 -3.12
C VAL A 19 1.70 -9.02 -3.33
N SER A 20 0.86 -8.09 -3.80
CA SER A 20 -0.56 -8.34 -4.10
C SER A 20 -0.71 -9.46 -5.15
N GLU A 21 0.05 -9.43 -6.25
CA GLU A 21 -0.01 -10.48 -7.27
C GLU A 21 0.31 -11.88 -6.72
N GLN A 22 1.35 -11.99 -5.88
CA GLN A 22 1.70 -13.28 -5.25
C GLN A 22 0.62 -13.73 -4.26
N PHE A 23 0.08 -12.80 -3.48
CA PHE A 23 -1.03 -13.05 -2.58
C PHE A 23 -2.25 -13.57 -3.34
N THR A 24 -2.69 -12.87 -4.40
CA THR A 24 -3.85 -13.26 -5.22
C THR A 24 -3.69 -14.68 -5.79
N VAL A 25 -2.51 -15.03 -6.29
CA VAL A 25 -2.24 -16.39 -6.83
C VAL A 25 -2.39 -17.46 -5.75
N MET A 26 -1.88 -17.21 -4.55
CA MET A 26 -1.95 -18.14 -3.43
C MET A 26 -3.37 -18.24 -2.86
N PHE A 27 -4.02 -17.10 -2.66
CA PHE A 27 -5.36 -17.00 -2.09
C PHE A 27 -6.41 -17.65 -2.99
N ARG A 28 -6.33 -17.46 -4.32
CA ARG A 28 -7.19 -18.15 -5.30
C ARG A 28 -7.10 -19.68 -5.23
N ARG A 29 -5.96 -20.21 -4.80
CA ARG A 29 -5.75 -21.66 -4.61
C ARG A 29 -6.02 -22.12 -3.18
N LYS A 30 -6.44 -21.22 -2.28
CA LYS A 30 -6.55 -21.42 -0.84
C LYS A 30 -5.28 -22.04 -0.24
N ALA A 31 -4.11 -21.69 -0.80
CA ALA A 31 -2.84 -22.26 -0.39
C ALA A 31 -2.49 -21.78 1.03
N PHE A 32 -2.22 -22.73 1.94
CA PHE A 32 -1.88 -22.48 3.34
C PHE A 32 -2.93 -21.70 4.17
N LEU A 33 -4.12 -21.46 3.63
CA LEU A 33 -5.18 -20.66 4.28
C LEU A 33 -5.58 -21.23 5.66
N HIS A 34 -5.61 -22.57 5.79
CA HIS A 34 -5.96 -23.27 7.02
C HIS A 34 -5.07 -22.93 8.24
N TRP A 35 -3.84 -22.45 8.05
CA TRP A 35 -2.98 -22.01 9.16
C TRP A 35 -3.47 -20.72 9.79
N TYR A 36 -4.19 -19.89 9.04
CA TYR A 36 -4.73 -18.63 9.53
C TYR A 36 -6.16 -18.81 10.05
N THR A 37 -7.00 -19.52 9.29
CA THR A 37 -8.37 -19.79 9.73
C THR A 37 -8.43 -20.72 10.94
N GLY A 38 -7.41 -21.58 11.13
CA GLY A 38 -7.26 -22.41 12.33
C GLY A 38 -7.01 -21.62 13.61
N GLU A 39 -6.46 -20.41 13.49
CA GLU A 39 -6.23 -19.48 14.61
C GLU A 39 -7.40 -18.51 14.83
N GLY A 40 -8.50 -18.68 14.09
CA GLY A 40 -9.74 -17.92 14.25
C GLY A 40 -9.94 -16.76 13.27
N MET A 41 -9.07 -16.60 12.28
CA MET A 41 -9.22 -15.60 11.21
C MET A 41 -10.34 -16.00 10.23
N ASP A 42 -11.14 -15.04 9.75
CA ASP A 42 -12.16 -15.28 8.71
C ASP A 42 -11.52 -15.19 7.31
N GLU A 43 -11.98 -16.02 6.37
CA GLU A 43 -11.57 -15.92 4.96
C GLU A 43 -11.96 -14.56 4.34
N MET A 44 -13.02 -13.91 4.85
CA MET A 44 -13.40 -12.55 4.43
C MET A 44 -12.32 -11.51 4.77
N GLU A 45 -11.60 -11.66 5.90
CA GLU A 45 -10.54 -10.72 6.29
C GLU A 45 -9.37 -10.71 5.28
N PHE A 46 -9.12 -11.83 4.59
CA PHE A 46 -8.17 -11.89 3.48
C PHE A 46 -8.61 -11.06 2.28
N THR A 47 -9.91 -11.08 1.99
CA THR A 47 -10.49 -10.30 0.89
C THR A 47 -10.46 -8.81 1.21
N GLU A 48 -10.73 -8.44 2.47
CA GLU A 48 -10.59 -7.07 2.94
C GLU A 48 -9.14 -6.58 2.86
N ALA A 49 -8.18 -7.40 3.28
CA ALA A 49 -6.76 -7.08 3.17
C ALA A 49 -6.32 -6.90 1.71
N GLU A 50 -6.79 -7.73 0.79
CA GLU A 50 -6.53 -7.58 -0.65
C GLU A 50 -7.10 -6.26 -1.19
N SER A 51 -8.33 -5.90 -0.79
CA SER A 51 -8.95 -4.62 -1.15
C SER A 51 -8.14 -3.45 -0.65
N ASN A 52 -7.80 -3.43 0.64
CA ASN A 52 -7.02 -2.35 1.25
C ASN A 52 -5.65 -2.15 0.55
N MET A 53 -5.01 -3.25 0.16
CA MET A 53 -3.75 -3.20 -0.60
C MET A 53 -3.94 -2.58 -2.00
N ASN A 54 -5.05 -2.90 -2.67
CA ASN A 54 -5.35 -2.33 -3.98
C ASN A 54 -5.72 -0.84 -3.89
N ASP A 55 -6.45 -0.45 -2.84
CA ASP A 55 -6.80 0.94 -2.57
C ASP A 55 -5.53 1.78 -2.31
N LEU A 56 -4.60 1.28 -1.50
CA LEU A 56 -3.30 1.95 -1.28
C LEU A 56 -2.51 2.14 -2.59
N VAL A 57 -2.50 1.12 -3.46
CA VAL A 57 -1.87 1.21 -4.77
C VAL A 57 -2.55 2.27 -5.65
N ALA A 58 -3.89 2.34 -5.61
CA ALA A 58 -4.66 3.31 -6.36
C ALA A 58 -4.38 4.75 -5.88
N GLU A 59 -4.26 4.97 -4.56
CA GLU A 59 -3.87 6.28 -4.00
C GLU A 59 -2.50 6.74 -4.50
N TYR A 60 -1.48 5.86 -4.49
CA TYR A 60 -0.17 6.21 -5.04
C TYR A 60 -0.22 6.51 -6.53
N GLN A 61 -1.02 5.77 -7.30
CA GLN A 61 -1.20 6.03 -8.73
C GLN A 61 -1.88 7.38 -8.96
N GLN A 62 -2.89 7.72 -8.17
CA GLN A 62 -3.56 9.02 -8.22
C GLN A 62 -2.58 10.18 -8.01
N TYR A 63 -1.71 10.12 -7.00
CA TYR A 63 -0.70 11.16 -6.77
C TYR A 63 0.39 11.19 -7.86
N GLN A 64 0.72 10.05 -8.46
CA GLN A 64 1.68 9.99 -9.55
C GLN A 64 1.14 10.64 -10.84
N ASP A 65 -0.15 10.45 -11.12
CA ASP A 65 -0.81 10.97 -12.32
C ASP A 65 -1.38 12.38 -12.12
N ALA A 66 -1.42 12.86 -10.87
CA ALA A 66 -1.79 14.24 -10.54
C ALA A 66 -0.81 15.19 -11.24
N VAL A 67 -1.28 15.85 -12.29
CA VAL A 67 -0.62 17.03 -12.84
C VAL A 67 -0.76 18.11 -11.79
N ALA A 68 0.36 18.71 -11.38
CA ALA A 68 0.32 19.88 -10.52
C ALA A 68 -0.44 20.98 -11.28
N ASP A 69 -1.67 21.29 -10.87
CA ASP A 69 -2.09 22.68 -10.96
C ASP A 69 -1.18 23.41 -9.96
N GLU A 70 -0.18 24.12 -10.49
CA GLU A 70 0.82 24.88 -9.74
C GLU A 70 0.19 26.07 -9.00
N GLU A 71 -0.81 25.88 -8.14
CA GLU A 71 -1.43 26.95 -7.34
C GLU A 71 -2.39 26.34 -6.31
N ASP A 72 -1.88 25.84 -5.18
CA ASP A 72 -2.54 25.98 -3.87
C ASP A 72 -1.63 25.47 -2.72
N ASP A 73 -1.01 26.44 -2.05
CA ASP A 73 -0.81 26.52 -0.59
C ASP A 73 -0.20 25.33 0.17
N TYR A 74 1.13 25.24 0.13
CA TYR A 74 1.91 24.90 1.33
C TYR A 74 1.90 26.10 2.30
N VAL A 75 0.76 26.38 2.93
CA VAL A 75 0.71 27.27 4.11
C VAL A 75 1.04 26.40 5.33
N GLY A 76 2.09 26.82 6.04
CA GLY A 76 2.85 25.98 6.94
C GLY A 76 2.13 25.56 8.22
N GLU A 77 2.49 24.37 8.69
CA GLU A 77 2.63 24.08 10.11
C GLU A 77 4.12 23.97 10.43
N ALA A 78 4.74 25.14 10.62
CA ALA A 78 5.98 25.26 11.35
C ALA A 78 5.62 25.56 12.80
N ASP A 79 6.08 24.69 13.71
CA ASP A 79 6.27 24.92 15.14
C ASP A 79 5.17 25.68 15.92
N GLU A 80 4.37 24.94 16.68
CA GLU A 80 3.98 25.41 18.01
C GLU A 80 4.56 24.51 19.10
N ASN A 81 5.26 25.21 19.99
CA ASN A 81 6.14 24.79 21.08
C ASN A 81 5.35 24.26 22.29
#